data_AF-A0A8S3FCL2-F1
#
_entry.id   AF-A0A8S3FCL2-F1
#
_cell.length_a   1.000
_cell.length_b   1.000
_cell.length_c   1.000
_cell.angle_alpha   90.00
_cell.angle_beta   90.00
_cell.angle_gamma   90.00
#
_symmetry.space_group_name_H-M   'P 1'
#
loop_
_entity.id
_entity.type
_entity.pdbx_description
1 polymer ?
#
loop_
_entity_poly.entity_id
_entity_poly.type
_entity_poly.pdbx_seq_one_letter_code
_entity_poly.pdbx_strand_id
1 'polypeptide(L)'
;MKLESLSNEVLLDLFELLDGVNLLRAFSGLNTRFNSLLYTDVRSYRVDLRSISKEDFNILYPAYLPLISNRIIYLRLSDDEDTPCQCVYFQSTGFTLSRFDNLRSLTLSSISSDLNLNQYFFSDLHELHNLTNLKFVHCRLYHFHVEDFRDVIDQIWKLPKLSHLYWDFTFKYERHFSMPTYLS
;
A
#
# COMPACT_ATOMS: atom_id res chain seq x y z
N MET A 1 -13.86 -33.63 1.78
CA MET A 1 -14.48 -32.50 2.50
C MET A 1 -14.56 -31.34 1.54
N LYS A 2 -15.73 -30.71 1.33
CA LYS A 2 -15.84 -29.55 0.44
C LYS A 2 -15.60 -28.27 1.26
N LEU A 3 -14.78 -27.36 0.76
CA LEU A 3 -14.51 -26.09 1.45
C LEU A 3 -15.80 -25.30 1.75
N GLU A 4 -16.77 -25.41 0.85
CA GLU A 4 -18.12 -24.81 0.96
C GLU A 4 -18.96 -25.36 2.12
N SER A 5 -18.57 -26.50 2.72
CA SER A 5 -19.26 -27.07 3.89
C SER A 5 -18.78 -26.50 5.22
N LEU A 6 -17.70 -25.73 5.22
CA LEU A 6 -17.23 -25.03 6.42
C LEU A 6 -18.22 -23.94 6.83
N SER A 7 -18.26 -23.61 8.12
CA SER A 7 -19.06 -22.49 8.63
C SER A 7 -18.45 -21.14 8.24
N ASN A 8 -19.22 -20.05 8.35
CA ASN A 8 -18.71 -18.71 8.01
C ASN A 8 -17.58 -18.31 8.95
N GLU A 9 -17.67 -18.65 10.23
CA GLU A 9 -16.64 -18.30 11.23
C GLU A 9 -15.30 -18.93 10.85
N VAL A 10 -15.28 -20.23 10.54
CA VAL A 10 -14.06 -20.92 10.12
C VAL A 10 -13.49 -20.34 8.83
N LEU A 11 -14.34 -19.96 7.88
CA LEU A 11 -13.88 -19.32 6.64
C LEU A 11 -13.28 -17.94 6.89
N LEU A 12 -13.89 -17.14 7.77
CA LEU A 12 -13.36 -15.83 8.13
C LEU A 12 -12.02 -15.94 8.85
N ASP A 13 -11.89 -16.88 9.79
CA ASP A 13 -10.61 -17.17 10.46
C ASP A 13 -9.53 -17.56 9.43
N LEU A 14 -9.87 -18.36 8.43
CA LEU A 14 -8.96 -18.70 7.34
C LEU A 14 -8.62 -17.49 6.46
N PHE A 15 -9.60 -16.62 6.18
CA PHE A 15 -9.40 -15.42 5.36
C PHE A 15 -8.46 -14.43 6.03
N GLU A 16 -8.46 -14.34 7.37
CA GLU A 16 -7.52 -13.49 8.12
C GLU A 16 -6.06 -13.94 8.00
N LEU A 17 -5.81 -15.21 7.67
CA LEU A 17 -4.46 -15.76 7.46
C LEU A 17 -3.91 -15.49 6.07
N LEU A 18 -4.76 -15.13 5.11
CA LEU A 18 -4.39 -14.92 3.72
C LEU A 18 -4.09 -13.45 3.43
N ASP A 19 -3.15 -13.20 2.53
CA ASP A 19 -3.03 -11.91 1.88
C ASP A 19 -4.27 -11.62 1.03
N GLY A 20 -4.70 -10.37 1.00
CA GLY A 20 -5.89 -9.89 0.31
C GLY A 20 -5.87 -10.16 -1.18
N VAL A 21 -4.71 -10.11 -1.84
CA VAL A 21 -4.56 -10.47 -3.26
C VAL A 21 -4.89 -11.95 -3.44
N ASN A 22 -4.28 -12.82 -2.64
CA ASN A 22 -4.52 -14.27 -2.69
C ASN A 22 -5.96 -14.61 -2.35
N LEU A 23 -6.52 -13.93 -1.35
CA LEU A 23 -7.89 -14.11 -0.89
C LEU A 23 -8.89 -13.75 -2.00
N LEU A 24 -8.75 -12.57 -2.61
CA LEU A 24 -9.61 -12.16 -3.72
C LEU A 24 -9.45 -13.10 -4.91
N ARG A 25 -8.21 -13.43 -5.29
CA ARG A 25 -7.94 -14.33 -6.42
C ARG A 25 -8.54 -15.72 -6.24
N ALA A 26 -8.46 -16.28 -5.04
CA ALA A 26 -8.93 -17.63 -4.77
C ALA A 26 -10.45 -17.72 -4.61
N PHE A 27 -11.11 -16.69 -4.07
CA PHE A 27 -12.50 -16.79 -3.62
C PHE A 27 -13.48 -15.88 -4.35
N SER A 28 -13.01 -14.83 -5.03
CA SER A 28 -13.89 -13.91 -5.75
C SER A 28 -14.56 -14.60 -6.93
N GLY A 29 -15.85 -14.35 -7.10
CA GLY A 29 -16.64 -14.86 -8.23
C GLY A 29 -16.98 -16.34 -8.15
N LEU A 30 -16.53 -17.07 -7.12
CA LEU A 30 -16.82 -18.50 -6.97
C LEU A 30 -18.29 -18.79 -6.68
N ASN A 31 -18.87 -18.10 -5.70
CA ASN A 31 -20.30 -18.14 -5.41
C ASN A 31 -20.73 -16.93 -4.57
N THR A 32 -22.04 -16.74 -4.43
CA THR A 32 -22.63 -15.60 -3.71
C THR A 32 -22.24 -15.56 -2.24
N ARG A 33 -22.08 -16.72 -1.59
CA ARG A 33 -21.68 -16.81 -0.18
C ARG A 33 -20.25 -16.29 0.01
N PHE A 34 -19.28 -16.74 -0.79
CA PHE A 34 -17.91 -16.25 -0.71
C PHE A 34 -17.81 -14.78 -1.08
N ASN A 35 -18.54 -14.32 -2.08
CA ASN A 35 -18.59 -12.89 -2.40
C ASN A 35 -19.16 -12.06 -1.23
N SER A 36 -20.20 -12.53 -0.55
CA SER A 36 -20.71 -11.86 0.66
C SER A 36 -19.64 -11.82 1.75
N LEU A 37 -18.95 -12.95 1.98
CA LEU A 37 -17.90 -13.01 2.99
C LEU A 37 -16.78 -12.02 2.70
N LEU A 38 -16.29 -11.97 1.45
CA LEU A 38 -15.26 -11.02 1.03
C LEU A 38 -15.76 -9.56 1.15
N TYR A 39 -16.84 -9.23 0.46
CA TYR A 39 -17.21 -7.83 0.27
C TYR A 39 -18.01 -7.23 1.43
N THR A 40 -18.51 -8.04 2.36
CA THR A 40 -19.31 -7.57 3.50
C THR A 40 -18.70 -7.95 4.84
N ASP A 41 -18.28 -9.21 5.02
CA ASP A 41 -17.97 -9.75 6.35
C ASP A 41 -16.49 -9.62 6.73
N VAL A 42 -15.57 -9.70 5.77
CA VAL A 42 -14.13 -9.44 6.00
C VAL A 42 -13.96 -7.97 6.37
N ARG A 43 -13.45 -7.74 7.58
CA ARG A 43 -13.33 -6.39 8.16
C ARG A 43 -12.06 -5.66 7.74
N SER A 44 -10.99 -6.40 7.47
CA SER A 44 -9.70 -5.80 7.17
C SER A 44 -8.92 -6.61 6.16
N TYR A 45 -8.30 -5.92 5.22
CA TYR A 45 -7.44 -6.50 4.21
C TYR A 45 -5.99 -6.10 4.42
N ARG A 46 -5.11 -7.08 4.21
CA ARG A 46 -3.67 -6.86 4.07
C ARG A 46 -3.31 -7.13 2.63
N VAL A 47 -2.73 -6.17 1.94
CA VAL A 47 -2.52 -6.22 0.49
C VAL A 47 -1.03 -6.06 0.23
N ASP A 48 -0.36 -7.15 -0.15
CA ASP A 48 1.04 -7.18 -0.57
C ASP A 48 1.13 -7.32 -2.09
N LEU A 49 1.53 -6.26 -2.77
CA LEU A 49 1.58 -6.20 -4.24
C LEU A 49 2.99 -6.33 -4.77
N ARG A 50 3.99 -6.53 -3.91
CA ARG A 50 5.39 -6.57 -4.33
C ARG A 50 5.72 -7.70 -5.31
N SER A 51 4.85 -8.70 -5.42
CA SER A 51 5.04 -9.84 -6.33
C SER A 51 3.77 -10.17 -7.12
N ILE A 52 2.85 -9.22 -7.25
CA ILE A 52 1.64 -9.43 -8.05
C ILE A 52 2.00 -9.45 -9.54
N SER A 53 1.47 -10.44 -10.27
CA SER A 53 1.63 -10.46 -11.73
C SER A 53 0.86 -9.30 -12.38
N LYS A 54 1.32 -8.82 -13.53
CA LYS A 54 0.60 -7.77 -14.28
C LYS A 54 -0.83 -8.20 -14.65
N GLU A 55 -1.02 -9.48 -14.96
CA GLU A 55 -2.33 -10.05 -15.25
C GLU A 55 -3.25 -10.01 -14.03
N ASP A 56 -2.79 -10.52 -12.88
CA ASP A 56 -3.55 -10.47 -11.63
C ASP A 56 -3.84 -9.03 -11.23
N PHE A 57 -2.87 -8.11 -11.40
CA PHE A 57 -3.08 -6.70 -11.14
C PHE A 57 -4.21 -6.16 -12.00
N ASN A 58 -4.16 -6.35 -13.33
CA ASN A 58 -5.17 -5.83 -14.26
C ASN A 58 -6.58 -6.40 -14.02
N ILE A 59 -6.68 -7.63 -13.48
CA ILE A 59 -7.96 -8.25 -13.13
C ILE A 59 -8.46 -7.74 -11.78
N LEU A 60 -7.60 -7.81 -10.76
CA LEU A 60 -8.01 -7.56 -9.38
C LEU A 60 -8.26 -6.07 -9.12
N TYR A 61 -7.50 -5.19 -9.77
CA TYR A 61 -7.54 -3.76 -9.49
C TYR A 61 -8.85 -3.09 -9.87
N PRO A 62 -9.32 -3.15 -11.13
CA PRO A 62 -10.52 -2.43 -11.51
C PRO A 62 -11.77 -3.02 -10.86
N ALA A 63 -11.76 -4.34 -10.63
CA ALA A 63 -12.94 -5.07 -10.19
C ALA A 63 -13.13 -5.04 -8.66
N TYR A 64 -12.07 -5.22 -7.87
CA TYR A 64 -12.22 -5.56 -6.46
C TYR A 64 -11.62 -4.54 -5.51
N LEU A 65 -10.46 -3.97 -5.84
CA LEU A 65 -9.80 -3.00 -4.97
C LEU A 65 -10.68 -1.79 -4.58
N PRO A 66 -11.54 -1.22 -5.46
CA PRO A 66 -12.41 -0.10 -5.08
C PRO A 66 -13.48 -0.51 -4.06
N LEU A 67 -13.88 -1.78 -4.04
CA LEU A 67 -14.92 -2.32 -3.16
C LEU A 67 -14.41 -2.56 -1.73
N ILE A 68 -13.09 -2.60 -1.56
CA ILE A 68 -12.44 -2.93 -0.29
C ILE A 68 -11.46 -1.86 0.19
N SER A 69 -11.27 -0.75 -0.56
CA SER A 69 -10.20 0.22 -0.28
C SER A 69 -10.29 0.79 1.14
N ASN A 70 -11.50 1.10 1.60
CA ASN A 70 -11.75 1.57 2.96
C ASN A 70 -11.50 0.51 4.05
N ARG A 71 -11.26 -0.75 3.70
CA ARG A 71 -10.93 -1.85 4.64
C ARG A 71 -9.49 -2.30 4.54
N ILE A 72 -8.69 -1.73 3.63
CA ILE A 72 -7.26 -2.04 3.55
C ILE A 72 -6.54 -1.35 4.71
N ILE A 73 -6.01 -2.16 5.62
CA ILE A 73 -5.25 -1.69 6.79
C ILE A 73 -3.74 -1.76 6.57
N TYR A 74 -3.32 -2.50 5.54
CA TYR A 74 -1.93 -2.80 5.26
C TYR A 74 -1.71 -2.85 3.76
N LEU A 75 -0.77 -2.05 3.25
CA LEU A 75 -0.44 -1.97 1.83
C LEU A 75 1.07 -2.06 1.65
N ARG A 76 1.53 -2.91 0.72
CA ARG A 76 2.90 -2.90 0.23
C ARG A 76 2.94 -2.75 -1.28
N LEU A 77 3.78 -1.85 -1.76
CA LEU A 77 4.03 -1.59 -3.17
C LEU A 77 5.52 -1.77 -3.47
N SER A 78 5.83 -2.20 -4.69
CA SER A 78 7.20 -2.27 -5.22
C SER A 78 7.26 -1.75 -6.65
N ASP A 79 8.40 -1.20 -7.06
CA ASP A 79 8.75 -0.96 -8.47
C ASP A 79 10.08 -1.63 -8.83
N ASP A 80 10.30 -2.85 -8.34
CA ASP A 80 11.45 -3.65 -8.73
C ASP A 80 11.27 -4.27 -10.13
N GLU A 81 12.25 -5.08 -10.54
CA GLU A 81 12.27 -5.77 -11.84
C GLU A 81 11.08 -6.73 -12.04
N ASP A 82 10.49 -7.24 -10.96
CA ASP A 82 9.33 -8.13 -11.03
C ASP A 82 8.02 -7.34 -11.17
N THR A 83 7.98 -6.09 -10.67
CA THR A 83 6.80 -5.20 -10.76
C THR A 83 7.11 -3.81 -11.33
N PRO A 84 7.67 -3.71 -12.54
CA PRO A 84 8.10 -2.43 -13.09
C PRO A 84 6.92 -1.49 -13.34
N CYS A 85 7.06 -0.23 -12.92
CA CYS A 85 6.06 0.83 -13.06
C CYS A 85 4.71 0.54 -12.37
N GLN A 86 4.65 -0.43 -11.46
CA GLN A 86 3.44 -0.76 -10.71
C GLN A 86 2.85 0.45 -10.02
N CYS A 87 3.69 1.27 -9.39
CA CYS A 87 3.23 2.45 -8.66
C CYS A 87 2.60 3.52 -9.57
N VAL A 88 3.17 3.73 -10.76
CA VAL A 88 2.58 4.62 -11.78
C VAL A 88 1.23 4.06 -12.22
N TYR A 89 1.18 2.76 -12.46
CA TYR A 89 -0.04 2.11 -12.92
C TYR A 89 -1.14 2.14 -11.85
N PHE A 90 -0.78 1.85 -10.59
CA PHE A 90 -1.64 1.97 -9.41
C PHE A 90 -2.33 3.34 -9.36
N GLN A 91 -1.56 4.42 -9.50
CA GLN A 91 -2.15 5.76 -9.48
C GLN A 91 -2.97 6.07 -10.74
N SER A 92 -2.51 5.66 -11.93
CA SER A 92 -3.24 5.90 -13.19
C SER A 92 -4.66 5.31 -13.17
N THR A 93 -4.90 4.30 -12.33
CA THR A 93 -6.22 3.70 -12.11
C THR A 93 -7.07 4.43 -11.06
N GLY A 94 -6.65 5.62 -10.61
CA GLY A 94 -7.40 6.45 -9.66
C GLY A 94 -7.27 6.01 -8.21
N PHE A 95 -6.25 5.20 -7.87
CA PHE A 95 -5.94 4.84 -6.50
C PHE A 95 -4.88 5.76 -5.93
N THR A 96 -5.32 6.93 -5.50
CA THR A 96 -4.57 7.81 -4.61
C THR A 96 -4.52 7.20 -3.21
N LEU A 97 -3.45 7.50 -2.46
CA LEU A 97 -3.31 7.00 -1.08
C LEU A 97 -4.47 7.47 -0.18
N SER A 98 -5.06 8.62 -0.50
CA SER A 98 -6.24 9.16 0.17
C SER A 98 -7.46 8.25 0.23
N ARG A 99 -7.57 7.25 -0.65
CA ARG A 99 -8.72 6.30 -0.65
C ARG A 99 -8.65 5.23 0.43
N PHE A 100 -7.54 5.12 1.14
CA PHE A 100 -7.31 4.10 2.15
C PHE A 100 -7.45 4.71 3.56
N ASP A 101 -8.65 5.17 3.91
CA ASP A 101 -8.95 5.87 5.17
C ASP A 101 -8.49 5.11 6.42
N ASN A 102 -8.54 3.78 6.36
CA ASN A 102 -8.18 2.89 7.47
C ASN A 102 -6.75 2.33 7.38
N LEU A 103 -5.92 2.84 6.47
CA LEU A 103 -4.55 2.37 6.29
C LEU A 103 -3.73 2.63 7.54
N ARG A 104 -3.17 1.56 8.10
CA ARG A 104 -2.33 1.61 9.32
C ARG A 104 -0.87 1.39 9.01
N SER A 105 -0.57 0.68 7.92
CA SER A 105 0.79 0.35 7.53
C SER A 105 0.98 0.48 6.03
N LEU A 106 1.97 1.27 5.63
CA LEU A 106 2.40 1.43 4.25
C LEU A 106 3.86 1.03 4.12
N THR A 107 4.17 0.15 3.18
CA THR A 107 5.55 -0.16 2.78
C THR A 107 5.74 0.13 1.30
N LEU A 108 6.74 0.95 1.01
CA LEU A 108 7.17 1.30 -0.34
C LEU A 108 8.56 0.69 -0.54
N SER A 109 8.70 -0.22 -1.51
CA SER A 109 9.93 -1.00 -1.73
C SER A 109 10.52 -0.71 -3.10
N SER A 110 11.85 -0.64 -3.20
CA SER A 110 12.59 -0.59 -4.46
C SER A 110 12.16 0.54 -5.41
N ILE A 111 11.58 1.62 -4.88
CA ILE A 111 11.01 2.68 -5.71
C ILE A 111 12.13 3.62 -6.20
N SER A 112 12.20 3.87 -7.51
CA SER A 112 13.13 4.83 -8.12
C SER A 112 12.49 6.22 -8.30
N SER A 113 13.24 7.29 -8.01
CA SER A 113 12.85 8.69 -8.26
C SER A 113 12.83 9.10 -9.74
N ASP A 114 13.16 8.19 -10.66
CA ASP A 114 12.83 8.42 -12.09
C ASP A 114 11.32 8.59 -12.27
N LEU A 115 10.55 8.05 -11.32
CA LEU A 115 9.14 8.30 -11.13
C LEU A 115 8.97 9.57 -10.29
N ASN A 116 8.06 10.47 -10.63
CA ASN A 116 7.74 11.67 -9.84
C ASN A 116 7.08 11.30 -8.50
N LEU A 117 7.81 10.66 -7.58
CA LEU A 117 7.29 10.16 -6.30
C LEU A 117 6.64 11.26 -5.46
N ASN A 118 7.14 12.49 -5.59
CA ASN A 118 6.53 13.66 -4.98
C ASN A 118 5.11 13.93 -5.47
N GLN A 119 4.87 13.82 -6.77
CA GLN A 119 3.54 14.00 -7.34
C GLN A 119 2.63 12.79 -7.09
N TYR A 120 3.20 11.61 -6.84
CA TYR A 120 2.44 10.35 -6.91
C TYR A 120 2.10 9.75 -5.55
N PHE A 121 3.01 9.83 -4.58
CA PHE A 121 2.82 9.25 -3.26
C PHE A 121 2.82 10.30 -2.16
N PHE A 122 3.69 11.29 -2.29
CA PHE A 122 3.87 12.22 -1.19
C PHE A 122 2.84 13.33 -1.16
N SER A 123 2.13 13.63 -2.26
CA SER A 123 1.07 14.65 -2.26
C SER A 123 -0.05 14.35 -1.26
N ASP A 124 -0.40 13.08 -1.11
CA ASP A 124 -1.61 12.67 -0.35
C ASP A 124 -1.24 12.00 0.98
N LEU A 125 0.04 11.98 1.34
CA LEU A 125 0.51 11.29 2.53
C LEU A 125 -0.16 11.86 3.79
N HIS A 126 -0.33 13.18 3.84
CA HIS A 126 -0.96 13.89 4.95
C HIS A 126 -2.42 13.49 5.22
N GLU A 127 -3.11 12.86 4.26
CA GLU A 127 -4.49 12.38 4.40
C GLU A 127 -4.57 11.03 5.15
N LEU A 128 -3.43 10.36 5.36
CA LEU A 128 -3.37 9.04 6.02
C LEU A 128 -3.41 9.15 7.55
N HIS A 129 -4.52 9.66 8.09
CA HIS A 129 -4.68 9.93 9.53
C HIS A 129 -4.57 8.71 10.45
N ASN A 130 -4.75 7.51 9.91
CA ASN A 130 -4.66 6.25 10.65
C ASN A 130 -3.30 5.54 10.51
N LEU A 131 -2.36 6.12 9.77
CA LEU A 131 -1.06 5.52 9.52
C LEU A 131 -0.23 5.49 10.80
N THR A 132 0.18 4.28 11.19
CA THR A 132 1.02 4.03 12.36
C THR A 132 2.42 3.58 11.98
N ASN A 133 2.53 2.91 10.83
CA ASN A 133 3.75 2.32 10.31
C ASN A 133 4.00 2.81 8.88
N LEU A 134 5.16 3.42 8.65
CA LEU A 134 5.62 3.80 7.31
C LEU A 134 7.02 3.25 7.09
N LYS A 135 7.21 2.52 5.99
CA LYS A 135 8.49 1.90 5.65
C LYS A 135 8.86 2.22 4.21
N PHE A 136 10.08 2.72 4.03
CA PHE A 136 10.74 2.83 2.74
C PHE A 136 11.89 1.85 2.72
N VAL A 137 11.91 0.94 1.76
CA VAL A 137 12.86 -0.17 1.68
C VAL A 137 13.59 -0.08 0.34
N HIS A 138 14.91 0.05 0.35
CA HIS A 138 15.73 0.12 -0.86
C HIS A 138 15.27 1.17 -1.91
N CYS A 139 14.71 2.30 -1.46
CA CYS A 139 14.23 3.34 -2.36
C CYS A 139 15.40 4.20 -2.88
N ARG A 140 15.40 4.56 -4.16
CA ARG A 140 16.48 5.31 -4.82
C ARG A 140 16.00 6.69 -5.21
N LEU A 141 16.59 7.73 -4.63
CA LEU A 141 16.23 9.14 -4.81
C LEU A 141 17.32 9.89 -5.59
N TYR A 142 17.60 9.45 -6.82
CA TYR A 142 18.67 9.98 -7.67
C TYR A 142 18.39 11.35 -8.31
N HIS A 143 17.11 11.64 -8.57
CA HIS A 143 16.65 12.88 -9.23
C HIS A 143 15.87 13.80 -8.30
N PHE A 144 15.83 13.48 -7.00
CA PHE A 144 15.06 14.21 -6.02
C PHE A 144 15.79 15.50 -5.62
N HIS A 145 15.12 16.64 -5.73
CA HIS A 145 15.67 17.89 -5.21
C HIS A 145 15.61 17.88 -3.67
N VAL A 146 16.47 18.68 -3.03
CA VAL A 146 16.53 18.74 -1.56
C VAL A 146 15.26 19.38 -0.99
N GLU A 147 14.69 20.37 -1.67
CA GLU A 147 13.44 21.04 -1.28
C GLU A 147 12.26 20.06 -1.34
N ASP A 148 12.16 19.32 -2.44
CA ASP A 148 11.24 18.21 -2.62
C ASP A 148 11.29 17.19 -1.46
N PHE A 149 12.49 16.81 -1.03
CA PHE A 149 12.67 15.88 0.08
C PHE A 149 12.23 16.47 1.41
N ARG A 150 12.51 17.75 1.65
CA ARG A 150 12.08 18.44 2.87
C ARG A 150 10.55 18.43 2.98
N ASP A 151 9.85 18.69 1.90
CA ASP A 151 8.38 18.67 1.89
C ASP A 151 7.83 17.29 2.23
N VAL A 152 8.43 16.20 1.72
CA VAL A 152 8.07 14.82 2.10
C VAL A 152 8.24 14.60 3.59
N ILE A 153 9.38 15.00 4.13
CA ILE A 153 9.73 14.81 5.54
C ILE A 153 8.76 15.60 6.43
N ASP A 154 8.47 16.85 6.07
CA ASP A 154 7.50 17.69 6.78
C ASP A 154 6.09 17.10 6.74
N GLN A 155 5.69 16.43 5.65
CA GLN A 155 4.42 15.71 5.58
C GLN A 155 4.40 14.43 6.44
N ILE A 156 5.49 13.64 6.42
CA ILE A 156 5.63 12.46 7.27
C ILE A 156 5.50 12.84 8.75
N TRP A 157 6.12 13.94 9.16
CA TRP A 157 6.07 14.40 10.55
C TRP A 157 4.72 14.97 10.98
N LYS A 158 3.86 15.36 10.04
CA LYS A 158 2.48 15.79 10.34
C LYS A 158 1.51 14.62 10.52
N LEU A 159 1.94 13.38 10.33
CA LEU A 159 1.08 12.21 10.48
C LEU A 159 0.75 11.98 11.97
N PRO A 160 -0.52 12.10 12.38
CA PRO A 160 -0.88 12.21 13.81
C PRO A 160 -0.69 10.92 14.61
N LYS A 161 -0.66 9.76 13.95
CA LYS A 161 -0.56 8.44 14.61
C LYS A 161 0.72 7.68 14.26
N LEU A 162 1.63 8.29 13.52
CA LEU A 162 2.85 7.64 13.08
C LEU A 162 3.74 7.35 14.30
N SER A 163 4.01 6.07 14.54
CA SER A 163 4.84 5.60 15.66
C SER A 163 6.07 4.84 15.20
N HIS A 164 6.03 4.30 13.98
CA HIS A 164 7.12 3.55 13.39
C HIS A 164 7.44 4.05 12.00
N LEU A 165 8.69 4.46 11.85
CA LEU A 165 9.24 4.94 10.59
C LEU A 165 10.53 4.19 10.29
N TYR A 166 10.59 3.56 9.13
CA TYR A 166 11.80 2.92 8.62
C TYR A 166 12.24 3.61 7.34
N TRP A 167 13.50 4.06 7.32
CA TRP A 167 14.08 4.80 6.22
C TRP A 167 15.30 4.09 5.67
N ASP A 168 15.17 3.60 4.44
CA ASP A 168 16.24 3.05 3.64
C ASP A 168 16.17 3.69 2.24
N PHE A 169 16.84 4.83 2.11
CA PHE A 169 16.97 5.61 0.89
C PHE A 169 18.41 5.68 0.43
N THR A 170 18.63 5.51 -0.87
CA THR A 170 19.92 5.77 -1.53
C THR A 170 19.82 7.06 -2.33
N PHE A 171 20.72 8.01 -2.09
CA PHE A 171 20.80 9.28 -2.83
C PHE A 171 21.98 9.26 -3.81
N LYS A 172 21.84 9.94 -4.97
CA LYS A 172 22.91 9.97 -6.00
C LYS A 172 24.15 10.74 -5.56
N TYR A 173 23.98 11.71 -4.67
CA TYR A 173 25.05 12.52 -4.11
C TYR A 173 24.99 12.42 -2.59
N GLU A 174 26.15 12.24 -1.93
CA GLU A 174 26.30 12.34 -0.48
C GLU A 174 25.99 13.77 -0.03
N ARG A 175 24.70 14.12 0.02
CA ARG A 175 24.24 15.37 0.61
C ARG A 175 23.74 15.01 2.00
N HIS A 176 24.37 15.59 3.01
CA HIS A 176 23.88 15.50 4.38
C HIS A 176 22.51 16.20 4.43
N PHE A 177 21.45 15.43 4.67
CA PHE A 177 20.14 15.99 4.95
C PHE A 177 20.08 16.42 6.41
N SER A 178 19.79 17.69 6.65
CA SER A 178 19.47 18.19 7.98
C SER A 178 18.13 17.60 8.39
N MET A 179 18.12 16.69 9.36
CA MET A 179 16.85 16.25 9.97
C MET A 179 16.20 17.45 10.69
N PRO A 180 14.86 17.57 10.67
CA PRO A 180 14.17 18.63 11.39
C PRO A 180 14.51 18.57 12.89
N THR A 181 14.97 19.71 13.43
CA THR A 181 15.39 19.86 14.83
C THR A 181 14.25 20.20 15.79
N TYR A 182 13.02 20.34 15.29
CA TYR A 182 11.86 20.70 16.10
C TYR A 182 10.79 19.60 16.06
N LEU A 183 10.66 18.94 17.20
CA LEU A 183 9.52 18.12 17.59
C LEU A 183 8.54 19.04 18.33
N SER A 184 7.34 19.25 17.78
CA SER A 184 6.23 19.89 18.49
C SER A 184 5.15 18.87 18.81
#